data_AF-A0A537JWD5-F1
#
_entry.id   AF-A0A537JWD5-F1
#
_cell.length_a   1.000
_cell.length_b   1.000
_cell.length_c   1.000
_cell.angle_alpha   90.00
_cell.angle_beta   90.00
_cell.angle_gamma   90.00
#
_symmetry.space_group_name_H-M   'P 1'
#
loop_
_entity.id
_entity.type
_entity.pdbx_description
1 polymer ?
#
loop_
_entity_poly.entity_id
_entity_poly.type
_entity_poly.pdbx_seq_one_letter_code
_entity_poly.pdbx_strand_id
1 'polypeptide(L)'
;MANDVGAPIMAGATQVEFTNALLNKRRLIRAYKNPLDKCTIISIFPRALDEVKHTIEPGYFHIDAGSRERPSTLVVGSSSWWKDIDADQPMLEIPNSSIQIAGSIIKDYCNGMLGCDMGEAMPGLFFVLGEKSLPQIIMEYKKKLDEMEKKQKNWYNILVKLADSLWARTQGNPLVIWDLMRVAAQDLGMDRPWIKDFQSAELVRCAFCGGMRNNAYPICPTCKAIDPKHPLAGEIKFAL
;
A
#
# COMPACT_ATOMS: atom_id res chain seq x y z
N MET A 1 20.76 28.39 54.35
CA MET A 1 20.54 27.00 53.88
C MET A 1 19.05 26.80 53.72
N ALA A 2 18.65 26.13 52.63
CA ALA A 2 17.28 25.83 52.20
C ALA A 2 16.50 27.03 51.67
N ASN A 3 16.35 27.13 50.34
CA ASN A 3 15.17 27.67 49.67
C ASN A 3 15.13 27.46 48.14
N ASP A 4 15.75 26.42 47.58
CA ASP A 4 15.61 26.10 46.14
C ASP A 4 15.32 24.61 45.92
N VAL A 5 14.23 24.12 46.52
CA VAL A 5 13.65 22.82 46.17
C VAL A 5 12.20 23.08 45.79
N GLY A 6 11.91 23.19 44.50
CA GLY A 6 10.54 23.37 44.04
C GLY A 6 10.30 24.07 42.70
N ALA A 7 11.32 24.38 41.90
CA ALA A 7 11.05 24.83 40.54
C ALA A 7 10.52 23.64 39.71
N PRO A 8 9.27 23.69 39.20
CA PRO A 8 8.79 22.67 38.29
C PRO A 8 9.66 22.70 37.04
N ILE A 9 10.28 21.57 36.70
CA ILE A 9 10.94 21.38 35.41
C ILE A 9 9.81 21.41 34.37
N MET A 10 9.60 22.59 33.78
CA MET A 10 8.69 22.73 32.64
C MET A 10 9.26 21.90 31.50
N ALA A 11 8.71 20.70 31.30
CA ALA A 11 8.94 19.91 30.11
C ALA A 11 8.42 20.72 28.91
N GLY A 12 9.33 21.42 28.22
CA GLY A 12 9.00 22.26 27.06
C GLY A 12 9.73 23.60 26.94
N ALA A 13 10.60 23.99 27.88
CA ALA A 13 11.31 25.28 27.82
C ALA A 13 12.75 25.22 27.29
N THR A 14 13.35 24.04 27.15
CA THR A 14 14.53 23.91 26.29
C THR A 14 14.03 23.89 24.85
N GLN A 15 14.18 25.03 24.16
CA GLN A 15 14.31 24.97 22.70
C GLN A 15 15.43 23.97 22.44
N VAL A 16 15.08 22.76 22.04
CA VAL A 16 16.01 21.91 21.32
C VAL A 16 16.19 22.66 20.01
N GLU A 17 17.11 23.63 20.03
CA GLU A 17 17.75 24.09 18.82
C GLU A 17 18.43 22.84 18.29
N PHE A 18 17.69 22.06 17.49
CA PHE A 18 18.28 21.22 16.48
C PHE A 18 19.11 22.18 15.66
N THR A 19 20.37 22.27 16.04
CA THR A 19 21.40 23.09 15.43
C THR A 19 21.64 22.50 14.05
N ASN A 20 20.72 22.77 13.13
CA ASN A 20 20.87 22.52 11.69
C ASN A 20 22.19 23.14 11.17
N ALA A 21 22.73 24.14 11.88
CA ALA A 21 24.02 24.74 11.58
C ALA A 21 25.24 23.82 11.86
N LEU A 22 25.17 22.87 12.81
CA LEU A 22 26.30 21.98 13.14
C LEU A 22 26.42 20.79 12.18
N LEU A 23 25.32 20.33 11.57
CA LEU A 23 25.34 19.27 10.56
C LEU A 23 25.73 19.79 9.16
N ASN A 24 25.41 21.04 8.84
CA ASN A 24 25.49 21.57 7.47
C ASN A 24 26.88 22.02 6.97
N LYS A 25 27.96 21.87 7.75
CA LYS A 25 29.33 22.22 7.31
C LYS A 25 30.33 21.07 7.28
N ARG A 26 29.90 19.85 7.62
CA ARG A 26 30.80 18.68 7.54
C ARG A 26 31.14 18.38 6.08
N ARG A 27 32.41 18.09 5.82
CA ARG A 27 32.84 17.59 4.50
C ARG A 27 32.18 16.23 4.27
N LEU A 28 31.78 15.97 3.03
CA LEU A 28 31.18 14.70 2.62
C LEU A 28 32.18 13.95 1.75
N ILE A 29 32.48 12.70 2.09
CA ILE A 29 33.25 11.80 1.21
C ILE A 29 32.25 11.02 0.39
N ARG A 30 32.21 11.30 -0.91
CA ARG A 30 31.33 10.60 -1.86
C ARG A 30 32.02 9.38 -2.46
N ALA A 31 31.29 8.28 -2.53
CA ALA A 31 31.73 7.08 -3.20
C ALA A 31 31.57 7.23 -4.73
N TYR A 32 32.43 6.55 -5.49
CA TYR A 32 32.30 6.53 -6.94
C TYR A 32 31.04 5.75 -7.34
N LYS A 33 30.11 6.40 -8.05
CA LYS A 33 28.91 5.76 -8.57
C LYS A 33 29.24 5.10 -9.90
N ASN A 34 29.04 3.79 -9.99
CA ASN A 34 29.22 3.07 -11.24
C ASN A 34 28.02 3.35 -12.16
N PRO A 35 28.19 3.99 -13.33
CA PRO A 35 27.08 4.29 -14.25
C PRO A 35 26.44 3.04 -14.84
N LEU A 36 27.13 1.89 -14.81
CA LEU A 36 26.64 0.61 -15.29
C LEU A 36 25.84 -0.16 -14.23
N ASP A 37 25.86 0.29 -12.97
CA ASP A 37 25.09 -0.34 -11.88
C ASP A 37 23.63 0.13 -11.92
N LYS A 38 22.89 -0.44 -12.87
CA LYS A 38 21.45 -0.25 -13.03
C LYS A 38 20.73 -1.59 -13.05
N CYS A 39 19.56 -1.62 -12.44
CA CYS A 39 18.62 -2.73 -12.53
C CYS A 39 17.26 -2.20 -12.99
N THR A 40 16.50 -3.02 -13.69
CA THR A 40 15.13 -2.70 -14.07
C THR A 40 14.17 -3.57 -13.27
N ILE A 41 13.31 -2.97 -12.45
CA ILE A 41 12.17 -3.63 -11.82
C ILE A 41 11.04 -3.70 -12.83
N ILE A 42 10.40 -4.85 -12.91
CA ILE A 42 9.29 -5.14 -13.82
C ILE A 42 8.10 -5.55 -12.97
N SER A 43 6.95 -4.92 -13.23
CA SER A 43 5.68 -5.21 -12.57
C SER A 43 4.60 -5.60 -13.57
N ILE A 44 3.92 -6.71 -13.29
CA ILE A 44 2.67 -7.13 -13.94
C ILE A 44 1.45 -6.96 -13.00
N PHE A 45 1.66 -6.28 -11.87
CA PHE A 45 0.66 -6.10 -10.84
C PHE A 45 -0.26 -4.90 -11.17
N PRO A 46 -1.59 -5.03 -11.09
CA PRO A 46 -2.54 -4.02 -11.59
C PRO A 46 -2.66 -2.75 -10.73
N ARG A 47 -1.80 -2.55 -9.73
CA ARG A 47 -1.78 -1.31 -8.92
C ARG A 47 -0.39 -0.69 -8.91
N ALA A 48 -0.36 0.63 -8.84
CA ALA A 48 0.87 1.36 -8.61
C ALA A 48 1.41 1.09 -7.20
N LEU A 49 2.73 1.05 -7.08
CA LEU A 49 3.45 0.79 -5.84
C LEU A 49 4.32 2.00 -5.53
N ASP A 50 4.16 2.53 -4.32
CA ASP A 50 4.99 3.58 -3.76
C ASP A 50 5.81 2.99 -2.61
N GLU A 51 7.13 2.96 -2.77
CA GLU A 51 8.06 2.49 -1.75
C GLU A 51 9.00 3.62 -1.33
N VAL A 52 9.05 3.90 -0.02
CA VAL A 52 9.92 4.94 0.55
C VAL A 52 10.90 4.32 1.53
N LYS A 53 12.18 4.44 1.20
CA LYS A 53 13.30 4.03 2.06
C LYS A 53 13.96 5.28 2.64
N HIS A 54 13.57 5.62 3.86
CA HIS A 54 13.97 6.87 4.53
C HIS A 54 15.47 7.01 4.80
N THR A 55 16.22 5.91 4.79
CA THR A 55 17.64 5.89 5.17
C THR A 55 18.60 5.99 3.98
N ILE A 56 18.11 5.94 2.73
CA ILE A 56 18.93 5.94 1.52
C ILE A 56 18.56 7.08 0.56
N GLU A 57 19.50 7.46 -0.29
CA GLU A 57 19.35 8.48 -1.33
C GLU A 57 19.84 7.94 -2.69
N PRO A 58 19.00 7.93 -3.76
CA PRO A 58 17.57 8.21 -3.75
C PRO A 58 16.77 7.16 -2.95
N GLY A 59 15.72 7.60 -2.26
CA GLY A 59 14.92 6.74 -1.36
C GLY A 59 13.46 6.59 -1.74
N TYR A 60 12.98 7.24 -2.80
CA TYR A 60 11.60 7.14 -3.27
C TYR A 60 11.55 6.36 -4.58
N PHE A 61 10.73 5.32 -4.63
CA PHE A 61 10.59 4.44 -5.78
C PHE A 61 9.10 4.29 -6.11
N HIS A 62 8.70 4.83 -7.25
CA HIS A 62 7.35 4.69 -7.79
C HIS A 62 7.34 3.68 -8.93
N ILE A 63 6.52 2.64 -8.82
CA ILE A 63 6.33 1.64 -9.86
C ILE A 63 4.88 1.75 -10.34
N ASP A 64 4.68 2.09 -11.60
CA ASP A 64 3.33 2.19 -12.17
C ASP A 64 2.58 0.85 -12.15
N ALA A 65 1.26 0.91 -12.24
CA ALA A 65 0.44 -0.28 -12.47
C ALA A 65 0.81 -0.94 -13.80
N GLY A 66 0.94 -2.26 -13.79
CA GLY A 66 1.29 -3.06 -14.96
C GLY A 66 0.30 -4.18 -15.22
N SER A 67 0.35 -4.72 -16.43
CA SER A 67 -0.35 -5.96 -16.80
C SER A 67 0.61 -6.92 -17.50
N ARG A 68 0.18 -8.16 -17.72
CA ARG A 68 0.97 -9.15 -18.47
C ARG A 68 1.32 -8.68 -19.88
N GLU A 69 0.39 -8.02 -20.56
CA GLU A 69 0.58 -7.51 -21.92
C GLU A 69 1.37 -6.20 -21.94
N ARG A 70 1.15 -5.37 -20.92
CA ARG A 70 1.79 -4.07 -20.77
C ARG A 70 2.43 -3.96 -19.39
N PRO A 71 3.58 -4.63 -19.15
CA PRO A 71 4.26 -4.55 -17.88
C PRO A 71 4.76 -3.13 -17.64
N SER A 72 4.79 -2.70 -16.38
CA SER A 72 5.45 -1.45 -16.01
C SER A 72 6.93 -1.70 -15.68
N THR A 73 7.76 -0.68 -15.88
CA THR A 73 9.20 -0.78 -15.68
C THR A 73 9.72 0.41 -14.91
N LEU A 74 10.53 0.16 -13.89
CA LEU A 74 11.26 1.18 -13.14
C LEU A 74 12.77 0.88 -13.21
N VAL A 75 13.55 1.83 -13.72
CA VAL A 75 15.02 1.73 -13.69
C VAL A 75 15.52 2.24 -12.34
N VAL A 76 16.17 1.36 -11.60
CA VAL A 76 16.76 1.61 -10.28
C VAL A 76 18.27 1.68 -10.44
N GLY A 77 18.87 2.77 -9.99
CA GLY A 77 20.32 2.93 -9.91
C GLY A 77 20.88 2.59 -8.52
N SER A 78 22.18 2.72 -8.36
CA SER A 78 22.83 2.68 -7.05
C SER A 78 22.26 3.76 -6.12
N SER A 79 21.95 3.39 -4.89
CA SER A 79 21.55 4.32 -3.83
C SER A 79 22.57 4.28 -2.71
N SER A 80 22.65 5.31 -1.89
CA SER A 80 23.64 5.38 -0.81
C SER A 80 23.04 5.88 0.48
N TRP A 81 23.68 5.54 1.59
CA TRP A 81 23.36 6.10 2.89
C TRP A 81 24.63 6.65 3.53
N TRP A 82 24.43 7.55 4.50
CA TRP A 82 25.52 8.26 5.15
C TRP A 82 25.75 7.67 6.54
N LYS A 83 26.99 7.25 6.80
CA LYS A 83 27.40 6.80 8.12
C LYS A 83 28.15 7.91 8.82
N ASP A 84 27.66 8.29 10.00
CA ASP A 84 28.41 9.12 10.93
C ASP A 84 29.44 8.24 11.66
N ILE A 85 30.70 8.67 11.66
CA ILE A 85 31.80 7.97 12.34
C ILE A 85 32.10 8.70 13.64
N ASP A 86 32.48 9.98 13.54
CA ASP A 86 32.83 10.86 14.65
C ASP A 86 32.50 12.31 14.31
N ALA A 87 32.34 13.17 15.33
CA ALA A 87 31.95 14.56 15.16
C ALA A 87 32.96 15.41 14.34
N ASP A 88 34.24 15.06 14.40
CA ASP A 88 35.33 15.75 13.71
C ASP A 88 35.65 15.16 12.32
N GLN A 89 35.06 13.99 12.00
CA GLN A 89 35.30 13.29 10.75
C GLN A 89 34.21 13.61 9.71
N PRO A 90 34.57 13.60 8.41
CA PRO A 90 33.57 13.73 7.35
C PRO A 90 32.63 12.53 7.34
N MET A 91 31.37 12.77 6.93
CA MET A 91 30.43 11.66 6.75
C MET A 91 30.84 10.82 5.55
N LEU A 92 30.79 9.50 5.73
CA LEU A 92 31.16 8.53 4.71
C LEU A 92 29.91 8.05 3.97
N GLU A 93 29.89 8.22 2.65
CA GLU A 93 28.88 7.62 1.78
C GLU A 93 29.13 6.12 1.63
N ILE A 94 28.14 5.30 1.99
CA ILE A 94 28.15 3.86 1.77
C ILE A 94 27.21 3.56 0.61
N PRO A 95 27.74 3.21 -0.58
CA PRO A 95 26.93 2.88 -1.74
C PRO A 95 26.35 1.47 -1.61
N ASN A 96 25.08 1.35 -1.91
CA ASN A 96 24.37 0.09 -2.07
C ASN A 96 24.14 -0.16 -3.56
N SER A 97 24.38 -1.41 -3.98
CA SER A 97 24.23 -1.80 -5.38
C SER A 97 22.77 -1.73 -5.83
N SER A 98 22.55 -1.44 -7.11
CA SER A 98 21.18 -1.40 -7.68
C SER A 98 20.43 -2.73 -7.48
N ILE A 99 21.15 -3.85 -7.48
CA ILE A 99 20.61 -5.20 -7.23
C ILE A 99 20.07 -5.32 -5.80
N GLN A 100 20.83 -4.84 -4.81
CA GLN A 100 20.40 -4.87 -3.40
C GLN A 100 19.18 -3.98 -3.18
N ILE A 101 19.16 -2.79 -3.80
CA ILE A 101 18.03 -1.87 -3.70
C ILE A 101 16.78 -2.48 -4.37
N ALA A 102 16.89 -2.96 -5.60
CA ALA A 102 15.78 -3.60 -6.31
C ALA A 102 15.25 -4.82 -5.55
N GLY A 103 16.15 -5.66 -5.04
CA GLY A 103 15.79 -6.80 -4.22
C GLY A 103 15.11 -6.41 -2.91
N SER A 104 15.54 -5.33 -2.26
CA SER A 104 14.93 -4.81 -1.03
C SER A 104 13.54 -4.23 -1.31
N ILE A 105 13.35 -3.46 -2.38
CA ILE A 105 12.03 -2.93 -2.77
C ILE A 105 11.02 -4.07 -2.94
N ILE A 106 11.38 -5.10 -3.71
CA ILE A 106 10.49 -6.24 -3.97
C ILE A 106 10.22 -7.04 -2.70
N LYS A 107 11.26 -7.35 -1.90
CA LYS A 107 11.11 -8.14 -0.67
C LYS A 107 10.29 -7.41 0.37
N ASP A 108 10.55 -6.12 0.60
CA ASP A 108 9.84 -5.34 1.61
C ASP A 108 8.37 -5.21 1.25
N TYR A 109 8.07 -4.94 -0.04
CA TYR A 109 6.69 -4.92 -0.52
C TYR A 109 6.01 -6.28 -0.35
N CYS A 110 6.61 -7.36 -0.86
CA CYS A 110 6.01 -8.70 -0.79
C CYS A 110 5.82 -9.19 0.65
N ASN A 111 6.78 -8.95 1.55
CA ASN A 111 6.67 -9.32 2.95
C ASN A 111 5.58 -8.52 3.69
N GLY A 112 5.28 -7.30 3.23
CA GLY A 112 4.19 -6.48 3.76
C GLY A 112 2.80 -6.95 3.33
N MET A 113 2.71 -7.84 2.33
CA MET A 113 1.43 -8.26 1.75
C MET A 113 0.86 -9.52 2.40
N LEU A 114 -0.46 -9.50 2.64
CA LEU A 114 -1.17 -10.62 3.24
C LEU A 114 -1.14 -11.86 2.32
N GLY A 115 -0.81 -13.02 2.90
CA GLY A 115 -0.83 -14.30 2.21
C GLY A 115 0.24 -14.44 1.12
N CYS A 116 1.25 -13.56 1.12
CA CYS A 116 2.38 -13.62 0.21
C CYS A 116 3.43 -14.63 0.70
N ASP A 117 3.86 -15.50 -0.20
CA ASP A 117 5.03 -16.36 -0.06
C ASP A 117 5.97 -16.11 -1.26
N MET A 118 7.20 -15.69 -0.95
CA MET A 118 8.24 -15.35 -1.93
C MET A 118 8.62 -16.53 -2.84
N GLY A 119 8.27 -17.77 -2.45
CA GLY A 119 8.42 -18.95 -3.27
C GLY A 119 7.38 -19.02 -4.37
N GLU A 120 6.14 -19.36 -4.01
CA GLU A 120 5.10 -19.83 -4.95
C GLU A 120 3.93 -18.86 -5.15
N ALA A 121 3.77 -17.87 -4.26
CA ALA A 121 2.58 -17.02 -4.21
C ALA A 121 2.94 -15.58 -3.87
N MET A 122 3.36 -14.81 -4.87
CA MET A 122 3.73 -13.40 -4.69
C MET A 122 3.10 -12.51 -5.76
N PRO A 123 2.94 -11.20 -5.49
CA PRO A 123 2.61 -10.24 -6.54
C PRO A 123 3.65 -10.32 -7.66
N GLY A 124 3.22 -10.16 -8.91
CA GLY A 124 4.07 -10.35 -10.08
C GLY A 124 5.11 -9.23 -10.25
N LEU A 125 6.14 -9.28 -9.40
CA LEU A 125 7.24 -8.33 -9.30
C LEU A 125 8.55 -9.10 -9.40
N PHE A 126 9.44 -8.63 -10.26
CA PHE A 126 10.80 -9.16 -10.35
C PHE A 126 11.74 -8.10 -10.91
N PHE A 127 13.05 -8.29 -10.74
CA PHE A 127 14.05 -7.40 -11.30
C PHE A 127 14.94 -8.12 -12.29
N VAL A 128 15.52 -7.34 -13.19
CA VAL A 128 16.47 -7.75 -14.22
C VAL A 128 17.68 -6.84 -14.17
N LEU A 129 18.85 -7.41 -14.48
CA LEU A 129 20.10 -6.66 -14.53
C LEU A 129 20.16 -5.77 -15.77
N GLY A 130 20.64 -4.54 -15.59
CA GLY A 130 20.76 -3.54 -16.64
C GLY A 130 19.49 -2.72 -16.87
N GLU A 131 19.65 -1.69 -17.70
CA GLU A 131 18.55 -0.86 -18.22
C GLU A 131 17.94 -1.57 -19.43
N LYS A 132 16.68 -1.97 -19.31
CA LYS A 132 15.96 -2.73 -20.34
C LYS A 132 14.72 -1.97 -20.78
N SER A 133 14.50 -1.91 -22.09
CA SER A 133 13.29 -1.32 -22.65
C SER A 133 12.13 -2.33 -22.64
N LEU A 134 10.90 -1.82 -22.59
CA LEU A 134 9.67 -2.64 -22.67
C LEU A 134 9.67 -3.70 -23.79
N PRO A 135 10.04 -3.39 -25.05
CA PRO A 135 10.04 -4.41 -26.10
C PRO A 135 11.07 -5.52 -25.86
N GLN A 136 12.25 -5.17 -25.30
CA GLN A 136 13.26 -6.17 -24.94
C GLN A 136 12.74 -7.11 -23.84
N ILE A 137 12.00 -6.57 -22.88
CA ILE A 137 11.45 -7.36 -21.77
C ILE A 137 10.47 -8.41 -22.26
N ILE A 138 9.56 -8.03 -23.15
CA ILE A 138 8.53 -8.93 -23.68
C ILE A 138 9.17 -10.06 -24.52
N MET A 139 10.23 -9.76 -25.27
CA MET A 139 10.91 -10.75 -26.12
C MET A 139 11.87 -11.65 -25.32
N GLU A 140 12.75 -11.08 -24.51
CA GLU A 140 13.82 -11.80 -23.81
C GLU A 140 13.31 -12.53 -22.55
N TYR A 141 12.33 -11.95 -21.84
CA TYR A 141 11.92 -12.42 -20.51
C TYR A 141 10.51 -13.02 -20.48
N LYS A 142 9.98 -13.44 -21.63
CA LYS A 142 8.65 -14.10 -21.72
C LYS A 142 8.46 -15.25 -20.72
N LYS A 143 9.45 -16.12 -20.58
CA LYS A 143 9.41 -17.24 -19.63
C LYS A 143 9.28 -16.77 -18.18
N LYS A 144 10.01 -15.73 -17.80
CA LYS A 144 9.91 -15.15 -16.45
C LYS A 144 8.56 -14.49 -16.24
N LEU A 145 8.01 -13.80 -17.25
CA LEU A 145 6.68 -13.22 -17.17
C LEU A 145 5.61 -14.29 -16.97
N ASP A 146 5.72 -15.43 -17.66
CA ASP A 146 4.82 -16.58 -17.49
C ASP A 146 4.92 -17.18 -16.07
N GLU A 147 6.13 -17.29 -15.53
CA GLU A 147 6.36 -17.75 -14.15
C GLU A 147 5.73 -16.78 -13.12
N MET A 148 5.90 -15.47 -13.32
CA MET A 148 5.37 -14.47 -12.41
C MET A 148 3.85 -14.40 -12.45
N GLU A 149 3.24 -14.55 -13.62
CA GLU A 149 1.78 -14.62 -13.74
C GLU A 149 1.22 -15.84 -12.99
N LYS A 150 1.88 -17.00 -13.08
CA LYS A 150 1.47 -18.19 -12.32
C LYS A 150 1.54 -17.94 -10.81
N LYS A 151 2.62 -17.33 -10.33
CA LYS A 151 2.76 -16.96 -8.91
C LYS A 151 1.71 -15.95 -8.45
N GLN A 152 1.40 -14.96 -9.28
CA GLN A 152 0.35 -13.98 -9.01
C GLN A 152 -1.03 -14.64 -8.95
N LYS A 153 -1.35 -15.56 -9.87
CA LYS A 153 -2.60 -16.34 -9.84
C LYS A 153 -2.69 -17.21 -8.59
N ASN A 154 -1.61 -17.85 -8.18
CA ASN A 154 -1.57 -18.63 -6.93
C ASN A 154 -1.85 -17.75 -5.72
N TRP A 155 -1.22 -16.58 -5.65
CA TRP A 155 -1.46 -15.61 -4.59
C TRP A 155 -2.90 -15.09 -4.60
N TYR A 156 -3.47 -14.80 -5.75
CA TYR A 156 -4.89 -14.42 -5.89
C TYR A 156 -5.83 -15.50 -5.37
N ASN A 157 -5.54 -16.78 -5.63
CA ASN A 157 -6.33 -17.88 -5.06
C ASN A 157 -6.29 -17.91 -3.53
N ILE A 158 -5.15 -17.56 -2.92
CA ILE A 158 -5.03 -17.45 -1.44
C ILE A 158 -5.87 -16.28 -0.94
N LEU A 159 -5.79 -15.12 -1.59
CA LEU A 159 -6.56 -13.93 -1.23
C LEU A 159 -8.07 -14.17 -1.31
N VAL A 160 -8.55 -14.84 -2.37
CA VAL A 160 -9.97 -15.19 -2.52
C VAL A 160 -10.44 -16.14 -1.42
N LYS A 161 -9.64 -17.16 -1.06
CA LYS A 161 -9.97 -18.06 0.06
C LYS A 161 -10.04 -17.34 1.40
N LEU A 162 -9.14 -16.38 1.63
CA LEU A 162 -9.17 -15.54 2.83
C LEU A 162 -10.42 -14.65 2.84
N ALA A 163 -10.78 -14.07 1.70
CA ALA A 163 -12.01 -13.28 1.57
C ALA A 163 -13.27 -14.12 1.85
N ASP A 164 -13.35 -15.34 1.31
CA ASP A 164 -14.46 -16.25 1.57
C ASP A 164 -14.57 -16.58 3.08
N SER A 165 -13.45 -16.78 3.76
CA SER A 165 -13.41 -17.00 5.23
C SER A 165 -13.86 -15.77 6.01
N LEU A 166 -13.40 -14.57 5.64
CA LEU A 166 -13.81 -13.30 6.26
C LEU A 166 -15.30 -13.04 6.07
N TRP A 167 -15.83 -13.30 4.88
CA TRP A 167 -17.24 -13.16 4.56
C TRP A 167 -18.11 -14.08 5.42
N ALA A 168 -17.74 -15.36 5.53
CA ALA A 168 -18.44 -16.33 6.36
C ALA A 168 -18.43 -15.93 7.86
N ARG A 169 -17.27 -15.47 8.36
CA ARG A 169 -17.11 -15.07 9.77
C ARG A 169 -17.91 -13.83 10.14
N THR A 170 -18.14 -12.95 9.18
CA THR A 170 -18.76 -11.64 9.41
C THR A 170 -20.24 -11.59 9.01
N GLN A 171 -20.85 -12.76 8.78
CA GLN A 171 -22.25 -12.91 8.39
C GLN A 171 -22.59 -12.09 7.13
N GLY A 172 -21.64 -12.00 6.20
CA GLY A 172 -21.82 -11.25 4.96
C GLY A 172 -21.59 -9.75 5.07
N ASN A 173 -20.64 -9.32 5.91
CA ASN A 173 -20.22 -7.91 5.92
C ASN A 173 -19.18 -7.63 4.81
N PRO A 174 -19.52 -6.86 3.77
CA PRO A 174 -18.64 -6.58 2.64
C PRO A 174 -17.50 -5.63 2.96
N LEU A 175 -17.61 -4.84 4.03
CA LEU A 175 -16.60 -3.87 4.45
C LEU A 175 -15.34 -4.54 5.01
N VAL A 176 -15.43 -5.82 5.37
CA VAL A 176 -14.30 -6.59 5.90
C VAL A 176 -13.42 -7.13 4.77
N ILE A 177 -13.91 -7.10 3.52
CA ILE A 177 -13.18 -7.58 2.36
C ILE A 177 -12.33 -6.46 1.77
N TRP A 178 -11.02 -6.67 1.73
CA TRP A 178 -10.07 -5.73 1.18
C TRP A 178 -10.18 -5.63 -0.36
N ASP A 179 -10.02 -4.43 -0.92
CA ASP A 179 -10.09 -4.17 -2.37
C ASP A 179 -9.21 -5.12 -3.19
N LEU A 180 -8.03 -5.45 -2.68
CA LEU A 180 -7.11 -6.36 -3.36
C LEU A 180 -7.70 -7.76 -3.57
N MET A 181 -8.50 -8.24 -2.61
CA MET A 181 -9.19 -9.52 -2.73
C MET A 181 -10.28 -9.47 -3.80
N ARG A 182 -10.92 -8.31 -3.99
CA ARG A 182 -11.92 -8.08 -5.05
C ARG A 182 -11.26 -8.04 -6.42
N VAL A 183 -10.16 -7.31 -6.57
CA VAL A 183 -9.35 -7.28 -7.80
C VAL A 183 -8.85 -8.68 -8.14
N ALA A 184 -8.33 -9.42 -7.15
CA ALA A 184 -7.90 -10.80 -7.34
C ALA A 184 -9.02 -11.72 -7.85
N ALA A 185 -10.24 -11.58 -7.32
CA ALA A 185 -11.39 -12.36 -7.77
C ALA A 185 -11.84 -11.98 -9.20
N GLN A 186 -11.80 -10.69 -9.54
CA GLN A 186 -12.10 -10.19 -10.88
C GLN A 186 -11.09 -10.72 -11.91
N ASP A 187 -9.79 -10.67 -11.59
CA ASP A 187 -8.72 -11.17 -12.46
C ASP A 187 -8.78 -12.70 -12.64
N LEU A 188 -9.26 -13.43 -11.64
CA LEU A 188 -9.51 -14.88 -11.74
C LEU A 188 -10.85 -15.22 -12.41
N GLY A 189 -11.69 -14.23 -12.72
CA GLY A 189 -13.02 -14.43 -13.31
C GLY A 189 -14.01 -15.16 -12.39
N MET A 190 -13.83 -15.07 -11.07
CA MET A 190 -14.72 -15.72 -10.10
C MET A 190 -15.87 -14.78 -9.73
N ASP A 191 -17.11 -15.25 -9.86
CA ASP A 191 -18.27 -14.54 -9.34
C ASP A 191 -18.48 -14.92 -7.86
N ARG A 192 -18.41 -13.93 -6.98
CA ARG A 192 -18.59 -14.08 -5.52
C ARG A 192 -19.51 -12.98 -5.01
N PRO A 193 -20.38 -13.28 -4.03
CA PRO A 193 -21.40 -12.35 -3.55
C PRO A 193 -20.81 -11.06 -2.97
N TRP A 194 -19.59 -11.14 -2.41
CA TRP A 194 -18.88 -10.03 -1.79
C TRP A 194 -18.09 -9.13 -2.74
N ILE A 195 -18.01 -9.47 -4.03
CA ILE A 195 -17.34 -8.63 -5.05
C ILE A 195 -18.19 -7.39 -5.35
N LYS A 196 -19.51 -7.50 -5.23
CA LYS A 196 -20.43 -6.40 -5.50
C LYS A 196 -20.11 -5.22 -4.59
N ASP A 197 -20.14 -4.01 -5.15
CA ASP A 197 -20.04 -2.80 -4.37
C ASP A 197 -21.32 -2.64 -3.56
N PHE A 198 -21.28 -3.12 -2.32
CA PHE A 198 -22.26 -2.74 -1.33
C PHE A 198 -21.98 -1.28 -1.00
N GLN A 199 -22.65 -0.39 -1.73
CA GLN A 199 -22.82 0.98 -1.28
C GLN A 199 -23.30 0.91 0.16
N SER A 200 -22.53 1.52 1.07
CA SER A 200 -22.99 1.82 2.42
C SER A 200 -24.32 2.52 2.24
N ALA A 201 -25.43 1.83 2.53
CA ALA A 201 -26.74 2.44 2.40
C ALA A 201 -26.71 3.68 3.28
N GLU A 202 -26.74 4.87 2.67
CA GLU A 202 -26.56 6.12 3.39
C GLU A 202 -27.61 6.17 4.50
N LEU A 203 -27.13 6.12 5.74
CA LEU A 203 -28.00 6.15 6.90
C LEU A 203 -28.43 7.60 7.10
N VAL A 204 -29.71 7.86 6.86
CA VAL A 204 -30.32 9.19 7.05
C VAL A 204 -30.96 9.22 8.44
N ARG A 205 -30.94 10.38 9.10
CA ARG A 205 -31.66 10.56 10.36
C ARG A 205 -33.16 10.58 10.10
N CYS A 206 -33.92 9.80 10.86
CA CYS A 206 -35.37 9.83 10.82
C CYS A 206 -35.89 11.21 11.21
N ALA A 207 -36.78 11.80 10.40
CA ALA A 207 -37.38 13.10 10.68
C ALA A 207 -38.22 13.15 11.98
N PHE A 208 -38.68 12.01 12.47
CA PHE A 208 -39.55 11.91 13.65
C PHE A 208 -38.78 11.67 14.94
N CYS A 209 -37.93 10.63 14.98
CA CYS A 209 -37.22 10.23 16.20
C CYS A 209 -35.71 10.55 16.19
N GLY A 210 -35.16 11.05 15.08
CA GLY A 210 -33.72 11.31 14.94
C GLY A 210 -32.83 10.07 14.82
N GLY A 211 -33.38 8.86 14.97
CA GLY A 211 -32.64 7.60 14.83
C GLY A 211 -32.12 7.37 13.41
N MET A 212 -30.99 6.67 13.28
CA MET A 212 -30.40 6.34 11.98
C MET A 212 -31.27 5.31 11.25
N ARG A 213 -31.76 5.63 10.06
CA ARG A 213 -32.53 4.72 9.20
C ARG A 213 -31.83 4.53 7.86
N ASN A 214 -32.00 3.36 7.27
CA ASN A 214 -31.56 3.11 5.90
C ASN A 214 -32.46 3.91 4.93
N ASN A 215 -31.85 4.69 4.03
CA ASN A 215 -32.59 5.49 3.05
C ASN A 215 -33.37 4.65 2.03
N ALA A 216 -33.06 3.37 1.85
CA ALA A 216 -33.79 2.49 0.92
C ALA A 216 -35.18 2.08 1.43
N TYR A 217 -35.44 2.20 2.74
CA TYR A 217 -36.68 1.78 3.34
C TYR A 217 -37.51 2.98 3.84
N PRO A 218 -38.81 3.04 3.50
CA PRO A 218 -39.71 4.14 3.91
C PRO A 218 -40.09 4.13 5.40
N ILE A 219 -39.93 2.99 6.08
CA ILE A 219 -40.32 2.80 7.48
C ILE A 219 -39.09 2.87 8.38
N CYS A 220 -39.14 3.71 9.43
CA CYS A 220 -38.09 3.74 10.43
C CYS A 220 -38.12 2.48 11.33
N PRO A 221 -37.00 1.76 11.52
CA PRO A 221 -36.97 0.56 12.37
C PRO A 221 -37.22 0.88 13.86
N THR A 222 -36.87 2.09 14.31
CA THR A 222 -36.96 2.50 15.73
C THR A 222 -38.36 2.96 16.11
N CYS A 223 -38.92 3.93 15.37
CA CYS A 223 -40.22 4.52 15.71
C CYS A 223 -41.38 3.99 14.86
N LYS A 224 -41.10 3.17 13.84
CA LYS A 224 -42.07 2.64 12.88
C LYS A 224 -42.85 3.71 12.09
N ALA A 225 -42.48 4.98 12.20
CA ALA A 225 -43.06 6.06 11.41
C ALA A 225 -42.60 5.95 9.95
N ILE A 226 -43.52 6.27 9.03
CA ILE A 226 -43.26 6.33 7.58
C ILE A 226 -42.73 7.71 7.25
N ASP A 227 -41.62 7.80 6.52
CA ASP A 227 -41.11 9.06 6.02
C ASP A 227 -41.95 9.52 4.79
N PRO A 228 -42.75 10.60 4.90
CA PRO A 228 -43.61 11.04 3.80
C PRO A 228 -42.83 11.57 2.60
N LYS A 229 -41.52 11.87 2.75
CA LYS A 229 -40.66 12.33 1.65
C LYS A 229 -40.03 11.17 0.87
N HIS A 230 -40.22 9.92 1.31
CA HIS A 230 -39.62 8.77 0.66
C HIS A 230 -40.42 8.34 -0.59
N PRO A 231 -39.78 8.04 -1.74
CA PRO A 231 -40.48 7.70 -2.99
C PRO A 231 -41.46 6.52 -2.85
N LEU A 232 -41.08 5.50 -2.07
CA LEU A 232 -41.90 4.31 -1.82
C LEU A 232 -42.98 4.49 -0.72
N ALA A 233 -43.11 5.68 -0.12
CA ALA A 233 -44.08 5.92 0.95
C ALA A 233 -45.54 5.83 0.46
N GLY A 234 -45.80 6.21 -0.80
CA GLY A 234 -47.13 6.18 -1.40
C GLY A 234 -47.63 4.77 -1.76
N GLU A 235 -46.74 3.78 -1.83
CA GLU A 235 -47.08 2.40 -2.21
C GLU A 235 -47.50 1.54 -1.01
N ILE A 236 -47.24 2.01 0.22
CA ILE A 236 -47.65 1.32 1.45
C ILE A 236 -49.15 1.54 1.66
N LYS A 237 -49.97 0.75 0.97
CA LYS A 237 -51.39 0.63 1.29
C LYS A 237 -51.51 -0.07 2.64
N PHE A 238 -51.88 0.67 3.67
CA PHE A 238 -52.28 0.09 4.95
C PHE A 238 -53.47 -0.86 4.70
N ALA A 239 -53.29 -2.14 5.04
CA ALA A 239 -54.42 -2.97 5.43
C ALA A 239 -54.90 -2.40 6.77
N LEU A 240 -55.85 -1.46 6.70
CA LEU A 240 -56.69 -1.07 7.84
C LEU A 240 -57.62 -2.23 8.20
#